data_AF-A0A942FWB1-F1
#
_entry.id   AF-A0A942FWB1-F1
#
_cell.length_a   1.000
_cell.length_b   1.000
_cell.length_c   1.000
_cell.angle_alpha   90.00
_cell.angle_beta   90.00
_cell.angle_gamma   90.00
#
_symmetry.space_group_name_H-M   'P 1'
#
loop_
_entity.id
_entity.type
_entity.pdbx_description
1 polymer ?
#
loop_
_entity_poly.entity_id
_entity_poly.type
_entity_poly.pdbx_seq_one_letter_code
_entity_poly.pdbx_strand_id
1 'polypeptide(L)' 'ENGLNPFAYLKYLFEKLPNVDIQNTITLDELLPWSEALPPDCRVNK' A
#
# COMPACT_ATOMS: atom_id res chain seq x y z
N GLU A 1 -9.45 -2.57 12.87
CA GLU A 1 -8.19 -2.80 12.14
C GLU A 1 -8.44 -2.83 10.64
N ASN A 2 -7.47 -2.41 9.83
CA ASN A 2 -7.62 -2.09 8.41
C ASN A 2 -7.48 -3.34 7.50
N GLY A 3 -7.45 -4.54 8.08
CA GLY A 3 -7.25 -5.80 7.36
C GLY A 3 -5.87 -5.98 6.73
N LEU A 4 -4.88 -5.17 7.11
CA LEU A 4 -3.53 -5.20 6.58
C LEU A 4 -2.56 -5.92 7.52
N ASN A 5 -1.63 -6.67 6.96
CA ASN A 5 -0.42 -7.07 7.66
C ASN A 5 0.51 -5.83 7.76
N PRO A 6 0.78 -5.29 8.96
CA PRO A 6 1.52 -4.04 9.09
C PRO A 6 2.92 -4.09 8.48
N PHE A 7 3.62 -5.22 8.64
CA PHE A 7 4.98 -5.38 8.13
C PHE A 7 5.00 -5.43 6.60
N ALA A 8 4.16 -6.28 6.00
CA ALA A 8 4.11 -6.42 4.55
C ALA A 8 3.66 -5.12 3.85
N TYR A 9 2.66 -4.44 4.42
CA TYR A 9 2.19 -3.15 3.92
C TYR A 9 3.27 -2.06 3.98
N LEU A 10 3.94 -1.88 5.13
CA LEU A 10 4.98 -0.86 5.26
C LEU A 10 6.18 -1.15 4.35
N LYS A 11 6.56 -2.42 4.20
CA LYS A 11 7.60 -2.82 3.26
C LYS A 11 7.23 -2.43 1.82
N TYR A 12 6.04 -2.83 1.36
CA TYR A 12 5.55 -2.48 0.02
C TYR A 12 5.50 -0.98 -0.21
N LEU A 13 4.97 -0.23 0.76
CA LEU A 13 4.87 1.22 0.70
C LEU A 13 6.25 1.86 0.51
N PHE A 14 7.24 1.47 1.32
CA PHE A 14 8.60 2.02 1.22
C PHE A 14 9.35 1.58 -0.03
N GLU A 15 9.03 0.42 -0.63
CA GLU A 15 9.57 0.01 -1.93
C GLU A 15 9.00 0.85 -3.08
N LYS A 16 7.75 1.34 -2.96
CA LYS A 16 7.06 2.13 -3.99
C LYS A 16 7.30 3.63 -3.89
N LEU A 17 7.38 4.19 -2.68
CA LEU A 17 7.51 5.64 -2.48
C LEU A 17 8.66 6.31 -3.24
N PRO A 18 9.88 5.73 -3.35
CA PRO A 18 10.96 6.35 -4.12
C PRO A 18 10.66 6.53 -5.61
N ASN A 19 9.71 5.74 -6.14
CA ASN A 19 9.37 5.68 -7.57
C ASN A 19 8.02 6.35 -7.88
N VAL A 20 7.32 6.86 -6.87
CA VAL A 20 6.00 7.50 -7.04
C VAL A 20 6.15 9.01 -7.08
N ASP A 21 5.50 9.60 -8.09
CA ASP A 21 5.24 11.04 -8.10
C ASP A 21 4.15 11.34 -7.06
N ILE A 22 4.56 11.82 -5.89
CA ILE A 22 3.65 12.18 -4.79
C ILE A 22 2.69 13.32 -5.14
N GLN A 23 2.92 14.04 -6.24
CA GLN A 23 2.01 15.06 -6.75
C GLN A 23 0.86 14.45 -7.55
N ASN A 24 1.00 13.19 -8.00
CA ASN A 24 -0.04 12.45 -8.65
C ASN A 24 -0.91 11.73 -7.59
N THR A 25 -2.04 12.37 -7.27
CA THR A 25 -2.98 11.90 -6.25
C THR A 25 -3.57 10.52 -6.56
N ILE A 26 -3.68 10.15 -7.85
CA ILE A 26 -4.19 8.83 -8.27
C ILE A 26 -3.21 7.73 -7.85
N THR A 27 -1.91 7.92 -8.14
CA THR A 27 -0.89 6.94 -7.77
C THR A 27 -0.66 6.85 -6.26
N LEU A 28 -0.90 7.95 -5.54
CA LEU A 28 -0.81 7.93 -4.08
C LEU A 28 -1.99 7.17 -3.48
N ASP A 29 -3.22 7.40 -3.97
CA ASP A 29 -4.43 6.72 -3.49
C ASP A 29 -4.30 5.19 -3.60
N GLU A 30 -3.67 4.68 -4.66
CA GLU A 30 -3.42 3.24 -4.86
C GLU A 30 -2.49 2.62 -3.80
N LEU A 31 -1.68 3.43 -3.10
CA LEU A 31 -0.77 2.98 -2.06
C LEU A 31 -1.36 3.09 -0.65
N LEU A 32 -2.52 3.74 -0.48
CA LEU A 32 -3.09 4.00 0.84
C LEU A 32 -3.74 2.74 1.46
N PRO A 33 -3.91 2.70 2.79
CA PRO A 33 -4.34 1.48 3.49
C PRO A 33 -5.71 0.92 3.06
N TRP A 34 -6.55 1.77 2.46
CA TRP A 34 -7.88 1.42 1.97
C TRP A 34 -7.91 1.05 0.49
N SER A 35 -6.79 1.15 -0.22
CA SER A 35 -6.70 0.86 -1.65
C SER A 35 -6.98 -0.60 -1.95
N GLU A 36 -7.89 -0.86 -2.90
CA GLU A 36 -8.14 -2.19 -3.44
C GLU A 36 -7.01 -2.68 -4.37
N ALA A 37 -6.13 -1.77 -4.81
CA ALA A 37 -4.97 -2.08 -5.63
C ALA A 37 -3.78 -2.65 -4.83
N LEU A 38 -3.88 -2.68 -3.49
CA LEU A 38 -2.83 -3.28 -2.65
C LEU A 38 -2.66 -4.77 -2.94
N PRO A 39 -1.41 -5.28 -3.02
CA PRO A 39 -1.15 -6.69 -3.22
C PRO A 39 -1.79 -7.58 -2.14
N PRO A 40 -2.20 -8.82 -2.46
CA PRO A 40 -2.73 -9.77 -1.49
C PRO A 40 -1.81 -10.01 -0.30
N ASP A 41 -0.49 -9.99 -0.52
CA ASP A 41 0.53 -10.16 0.53
C ASP A 41 0.51 -9.05 1.59
N CYS A 42 -0.07 -7.88 1.27
CA CYS A 42 -0.28 -6.80 2.24
C CYS A 42 -1.50 -7.05 3.13
N ARG A 43 -2.37 -8.01 2.80
CA ARG A 43 -3.57 -8.34 3.56
C ARG A 43 -3.29 -9.41 4.61
N VAL A 44 -4.06 -9.41 5.70
CA VAL A 44 -4.03 -10.52 6.64
C VAL A 44 -4.69 -11.74 5.98
N ASN A 45 -3.93 -12.82 5.78
CA ASN A 45 -4.51 -14.10 5.41
C ASN A 45 -5.35 -14.61 6.59
N LYS A 46 -6.63 -14.88 6.34
CA LYS A 46 -7.52 -15.53 7.30
C LYS A 46 -7.30 -17.04 7.31
#